data_AF-A0A8X6J6J9-F1
#
_entry.id   AF-A0A8X6J6J9-F1
#
_cell.length_a   1.000
_cell.length_b   1.000
_cell.length_c   1.000
_cell.angle_alpha   90.00
_cell.angle_beta   90.00
_cell.angle_gamma   90.00
#
_symmetry.space_group_name_H-M   'P 1'
#
loop_
_entity.id
_entity.type
_entity.pdbx_description
1 polymer ?
#
loop_
_entity_poly.entity_id
_entity_poly.type
_entity_poly.pdbx_seq_one_letter_code
_entity_poly.pdbx_strand_id
1 'polypeptide(L)'
;MIEYLSKYVELKPLNSTNAQSVITVMKSIYATHGIPEDLVSDGGPPFNSNLMSKFFREWGIKHHVTPPHFPRANGQIERAVQRVKNSLTKAAEEGKDLYVVLLDYRIQPAKDIPSPTELLMGRKLRTFLPSYPGQLKPTFDVESAREALRKRQIIKNKYADKHATVLPVLHPNAKVWFEMKEP
;
A
#
# COMPACT_ATOMS: atom_id res chain seq x y z
N MET A 1 2.19 -4.69 3.35
CA MET A 1 1.09 -3.69 3.32
C MET A 1 1.65 -2.35 2.88
N ILE A 2 0.90 -1.55 2.14
CA ILE A 2 1.33 -0.21 1.70
C ILE A 2 0.26 0.79 2.10
N GLU A 3 0.64 1.85 2.82
CA GLU A 3 -0.26 2.96 3.14
C GLU A 3 -0.49 3.83 1.89
N TYR A 4 -1.74 4.16 1.61
CA TYR A 4 -2.13 4.72 0.31
C TYR A 4 -1.60 6.12 0.06
N LEU A 5 -1.50 6.99 1.07
CA LEU A 5 -1.13 8.39 0.88
C LEU A 5 0.39 8.59 0.86
N SER A 6 1.07 8.19 1.93
CA SER A 6 2.52 8.28 2.14
C SER A 6 3.32 7.30 1.29
N LYS A 7 2.67 6.23 0.79
CA LYS A 7 3.33 5.07 0.15
C LYS A 7 4.30 4.36 1.10
N TYR A 8 4.10 4.50 2.41
CA TYR A 8 4.89 3.80 3.41
C TYR A 8 4.64 2.30 3.31
N VAL A 9 5.74 1.53 3.31
CA VAL A 9 5.69 0.08 3.08
C VAL A 9 6.03 -0.65 4.36
N GLU A 10 5.13 -1.55 4.74
CA GLU A 10 5.32 -2.49 5.83
C GLU A 10 5.53 -3.90 5.29
N LEU A 11 6.66 -4.51 5.65
CA LEU A 11 7.03 -5.87 5.26
C LEU A 11 7.13 -6.75 6.50
N LYS A 12 6.46 -7.89 6.46
CA LYS A 12 6.51 -8.92 7.48
C LYS A 12 6.58 -10.28 6.78
N PRO A 13 7.45 -11.20 7.23
CA PRO A 13 7.48 -12.55 6.70
C PRO A 13 6.15 -13.26 7.01
N LEU A 14 5.70 -14.08 6.07
CA LEU A 14 4.52 -14.94 6.22
C LEU A 14 4.97 -16.39 6.13
N ASN A 15 4.66 -17.19 7.14
CA ASN A 15 4.97 -18.63 7.14
C ASN A 15 3.95 -19.45 6.34
N SER A 16 2.77 -18.89 6.07
CA SER A 16 1.72 -19.51 5.27
C SER A 16 0.79 -18.43 4.71
N THR A 17 0.19 -18.71 3.56
CA THR A 17 -0.81 -17.85 2.87
C THR A 17 -2.23 -18.06 3.39
N ASN A 18 -2.43 -18.91 4.40
CA ASN A 18 -3.74 -19.13 4.98
C ASN A 18 -4.26 -17.89 5.72
N ALA A 19 -5.58 -17.82 5.86
CA ALA A 19 -6.29 -16.72 6.48
C ALA A 19 -5.81 -16.38 7.90
N GLN A 20 -5.63 -17.39 8.76
CA GLN A 20 -5.24 -17.18 10.15
C GLN A 20 -3.83 -16.57 10.28
N SER A 21 -2.88 -17.06 9.49
CA SER A 21 -1.51 -16.54 9.45
C SER A 21 -1.48 -15.08 8.99
N VAL A 22 -2.25 -14.76 7.95
CA VAL A 22 -2.36 -13.38 7.45
C VAL A 22 -2.98 -12.45 8.49
N ILE A 23 -4.05 -12.86 9.18
CA ILE A 23 -4.66 -12.07 10.26
C ILE A 23 -3.65 -11.75 11.37
N THR A 24 -2.88 -12.74 11.81
CA THR A 24 -1.87 -12.53 12.87
C THR A 24 -0.85 -11.47 12.46
N VAL A 25 -0.35 -11.54 11.22
CA VAL A 25 0.58 -10.53 10.70
C VAL A 25 -0.10 -9.16 10.58
N MET A 26 -1.34 -9.09 10.09
CA MET A 26 -2.09 -7.82 10.01
C MET A 26 -2.28 -7.18 11.37
N LYS A 27 -2.65 -7.95 12.40
CA LYS A 27 -2.75 -7.46 13.79
C LYS A 27 -1.43 -6.88 14.29
N SER A 28 -0.29 -7.49 13.96
CA SER A 28 1.03 -6.94 14.33
C SER A 28 1.32 -5.59 13.67
N ILE A 29 0.88 -5.41 12.43
CA ILE A 29 1.01 -4.13 11.70
C ILE A 29 0.09 -3.09 12.33
N TYR A 30 -1.15 -3.46 12.64
CA TYR A 30 -2.13 -2.56 13.25
C TYR A 30 -1.76 -2.15 14.67
N ALA A 31 -1.06 -3.00 15.42
CA ALA A 31 -0.52 -2.62 16.72
C ALA A 31 0.54 -1.51 16.63
N THR A 32 1.19 -1.36 15.47
CA THR A 32 2.21 -0.32 15.24
C THR A 32 1.62 0.97 14.68
N HIS A 33 0.66 0.86 13.74
CA HIS A 33 0.17 2.00 12.96
C HIS A 33 -1.28 2.40 13.24
N GLY A 34 -1.99 1.60 14.04
CA GLY A 34 -3.43 1.70 14.22
C GLY A 34 -4.22 0.81 13.25
N ILE A 35 -5.51 0.64 13.54
CA ILE A 35 -6.45 -0.10 12.69
C ILE A 35 -6.89 0.82 11.55
N PRO A 36 -6.76 0.42 10.28
CA PRO A 36 -7.19 1.25 9.16
C PRO A 36 -8.72 1.28 9.02
N GLU A 37 -9.26 2.42 8.58
CA GLU A 37 -10.68 2.52 8.22
C GLU A 37 -11.00 1.74 6.94
N ASP A 38 -10.13 1.85 5.93
CA ASP A 38 -10.29 1.24 4.62
C ASP A 38 -9.10 0.32 4.29
N LEU A 39 -9.40 -0.87 3.76
CA LEU A 39 -8.41 -1.82 3.27
C LEU A 39 -8.75 -2.23 1.84
N VAL A 40 -7.75 -2.24 0.97
CA VAL A 40 -7.90 -2.65 -0.43
C VAL A 40 -7.07 -3.91 -0.69
N SER A 41 -7.68 -4.93 -1.30
CA SER A 41 -6.96 -6.14 -1.75
C SER A 41 -7.48 -6.66 -3.08
N ASP A 42 -6.72 -7.58 -3.70
CA ASP A 42 -7.28 -8.45 -4.73
C ASP A 42 -8.35 -9.36 -4.10
N GLY A 43 -9.34 -9.78 -4.90
CA GLY A 43 -10.41 -10.68 -4.44
C GLY A 43 -9.96 -12.14 -4.28
N GLY A 44 -8.65 -12.37 -4.19
CA GLY A 44 -8.06 -13.71 -4.10
C GLY A 44 -8.02 -14.25 -2.68
N PRO A 45 -7.73 -15.55 -2.51
CA PRO A 45 -7.42 -16.11 -1.20
C PRO A 45 -6.15 -15.46 -0.59
N PRO A 46 -6.12 -15.22 0.74
CA PRO A 46 -7.16 -15.55 1.71
C PRO A 46 -8.20 -14.44 1.93
N PHE A 47 -8.13 -13.33 1.19
CA PHE A 47 -8.96 -12.14 1.40
C PHE A 47 -10.44 -12.34 1.09
N ASN A 48 -10.78 -13.29 0.23
CA ASN A 48 -12.16 -13.67 -0.08
C ASN A 48 -12.78 -14.69 0.91
N SER A 49 -12.06 -15.09 1.96
CA SER A 49 -12.56 -16.10 2.90
C SER A 49 -13.57 -15.53 3.93
N ASN A 50 -14.46 -16.39 4.41
CA ASN A 50 -15.40 -16.04 5.50
C ASN A 50 -14.68 -15.60 6.78
N LEU A 51 -13.53 -16.20 7.08
CA LEU A 51 -12.71 -15.83 8.23
C LEU A 51 -12.23 -14.38 8.12
N MET A 52 -11.79 -13.97 6.93
CA MET A 52 -11.32 -12.61 6.67
C MET A 52 -12.46 -11.60 6.72
N SER A 53 -13.59 -11.94 6.12
CA SER A 53 -14.81 -11.12 6.16
C SER A 53 -15.30 -10.90 7.59
N LYS A 54 -15.25 -11.93 8.44
CA LYS A 54 -15.58 -11.82 9.87
C LYS A 54 -14.58 -10.92 10.61
N PHE A 55 -13.28 -11.12 10.38
CA PHE A 55 -12.23 -10.31 10.96
C PHE A 55 -12.38 -8.81 10.62
N PHE A 56 -12.60 -8.48 9.34
CA PHE A 56 -12.79 -7.09 8.92
C PHE A 56 -14.01 -6.45 9.58
N ARG A 57 -15.13 -7.18 9.66
CA ARG A 57 -16.34 -6.69 10.34
C ARG A 57 -16.11 -6.46 11.84
N GLU A 58 -15.47 -7.40 12.54
CA GLU A 58 -15.18 -7.27 13.97
C GLU A 58 -14.24 -6.10 14.29
N TRP A 59 -13.31 -5.81 13.38
CA TRP A 59 -12.33 -4.74 13.54
C TRP A 59 -12.79 -3.40 12.95
N GLY A 60 -14.00 -3.32 12.40
CA GLY A 60 -14.55 -2.10 11.79
C GLY A 60 -13.85 -1.68 10.50
N ILE A 61 -13.19 -2.60 9.80
CA ILE A 61 -12.42 -2.34 8.57
C ILE A 61 -13.36 -2.46 7.37
N LYS A 62 -13.43 -1.41 6.55
CA LYS A 62 -14.11 -1.44 5.26
C LYS A 62 -13.19 -2.08 4.22
N HIS A 63 -13.49 -3.33 3.88
CA HIS A 63 -12.73 -4.07 2.88
C HIS A 63 -13.27 -3.80 1.48
N HIS A 64 -12.42 -3.21 0.64
CA HIS A 64 -12.67 -2.96 -0.77
C HIS A 64 -11.92 -3.99 -1.61
N VAL A 65 -12.66 -4.77 -2.38
CA VAL A 65 -12.09 -5.71 -3.34
C VAL A 65 -11.88 -4.97 -4.66
N THR A 66 -10.63 -4.86 -5.12
CA THR A 66 -10.38 -4.32 -6.46
C THR A 66 -10.81 -5.35 -7.51
N PRO A 67 -11.68 -4.97 -8.47
CA PRO A 67 -11.94 -5.80 -9.64
C PRO A 67 -10.64 -6.05 -10.42
N PRO A 68 -10.53 -7.17 -11.16
CA PRO A 68 -9.38 -7.50 -12.00
C PRO A 68 -9.00 -6.38 -12.99
N HIS A 69 -9.95 -5.49 -13.29
CA HIS A 69 -9.82 -4.41 -14.27
C HIS A 69 -9.88 -3.00 -13.65
N PHE A 70 -9.31 -2.79 -12.45
CA PHE A 70 -8.95 -1.44 -11.96
C PHE A 70 -7.46 -1.13 -12.18
N PRO A 71 -6.98 -1.03 -13.44
CA PRO A 71 -5.55 -1.01 -13.78
C PRO A 71 -4.78 0.18 -13.18
N ARG A 72 -5.46 1.21 -12.69
CA ARG A 72 -4.82 2.47 -12.27
C ARG A 72 -4.55 2.58 -10.78
N ALA A 73 -5.51 2.17 -9.94
CA ALA A 73 -5.30 2.04 -8.50
C ALA A 73 -4.30 0.91 -8.24
N ASN A 74 -4.50 -0.24 -8.90
CA ASN A 74 -3.56 -1.35 -8.88
C ASN A 74 -2.21 -0.94 -9.46
N GLY A 75 -2.15 -0.30 -10.63
CA GLY A 75 -0.87 0.04 -11.27
C GLY A 75 0.07 0.92 -10.44
N GLN A 76 -0.44 1.79 -9.55
CA GLN A 76 0.42 2.55 -8.64
C GLN A 76 0.95 1.71 -7.48
N ILE A 77 0.11 0.85 -6.91
CA ILE A 77 0.48 -0.07 -5.84
C ILE A 77 1.41 -1.15 -6.40
N GLU A 78 1.12 -1.74 -7.56
CA GLU A 78 1.95 -2.68 -8.30
C GLU A 78 3.33 -2.10 -8.59
N ARG A 79 3.43 -0.87 -9.08
CA ARG A 79 4.73 -0.20 -9.26
C ARG A 79 5.47 0.04 -7.94
N ALA A 80 4.76 0.29 -6.84
CA ALA A 80 5.39 0.41 -5.53
C ALA A 80 5.91 -0.94 -5.04
N VAL A 81 5.08 -2.00 -5.12
CA VAL A 81 5.43 -3.38 -4.80
C VAL A 81 6.61 -3.85 -5.64
N GLN A 82 6.60 -3.61 -6.95
CA GLN A 82 7.69 -4.00 -7.85
C GLN A 82 9.00 -3.30 -7.49
N ARG A 83 8.97 -2.01 -7.18
CA ARG A 83 10.17 -1.28 -6.73
C ARG A 83 10.74 -1.85 -5.44
N VAL A 84 9.88 -2.17 -4.48
CA VAL A 84 10.29 -2.79 -3.21
C VAL A 84 10.90 -4.17 -3.46
N LYS A 85 10.22 -5.02 -4.26
CA LYS A 85 10.72 -6.35 -4.63
C LYS A 85 12.09 -6.26 -5.28
N ASN A 86 12.25 -5.43 -6.31
CA ASN A 86 13.53 -5.24 -7.00
C ASN A 86 14.64 -4.78 -6.04
N SER A 87 14.33 -3.86 -5.13
CA SER A 87 15.30 -3.38 -4.13
C SER A 87 15.75 -4.49 -3.18
N LEU A 88 14.82 -5.34 -2.74
CA LEU A 88 15.12 -6.45 -1.83
C LEU A 88 15.83 -7.60 -2.53
N THR A 89 15.44 -7.93 -3.77
CA THR A 89 16.11 -8.97 -4.58
C THR A 89 17.56 -8.59 -4.82
N LYS A 90 17.82 -7.36 -5.27
CA LYS A 90 19.19 -6.87 -5.46
C LYS A 90 19.99 -6.87 -4.16
N ALA A 91 19.36 -6.48 -3.05
CA ALA A 91 20.02 -6.54 -1.74
C ALA A 91 20.37 -7.98 -1.33
N ALA A 92 19.49 -8.94 -1.59
CA ALA A 92 19.76 -10.35 -1.31
C ALA A 92 20.90 -10.91 -2.18
N GLU A 93 20.95 -10.56 -3.47
CA GLU A 93 22.04 -10.92 -4.39
C GLU A 93 23.40 -10.35 -3.94
N GLU A 94 23.40 -9.14 -3.41
CA GLU A 94 24.60 -8.46 -2.89
C GLU A 94 24.94 -8.84 -1.43
N GLY A 95 24.17 -9.72 -0.79
CA GLY A 95 24.39 -10.13 0.61
C GLY A 95 24.15 -9.01 1.64
N LYS A 96 23.35 -7.99 1.30
CA LYS A 96 23.03 -6.86 2.18
C LYS A 96 21.93 -7.19 3.17
N ASP A 97 21.97 -6.52 4.32
CA ASP A 97 20.89 -6.59 5.31
C ASP A 97 19.60 -5.96 4.75
N LEU A 98 18.56 -6.81 4.61
CA LEU A 98 17.27 -6.42 4.06
C LEU A 98 16.55 -5.36 4.92
N TYR A 99 16.79 -5.33 6.23
CA TYR A 99 16.19 -4.32 7.11
C TYR A 99 16.82 -2.95 6.91
N VAL A 100 18.12 -2.89 6.63
CA VAL A 100 18.82 -1.64 6.27
C VAL A 100 18.28 -1.12 4.93
N VAL A 101 18.16 -2.00 3.94
CA VAL A 101 17.61 -1.62 2.62
C VAL A 101 16.15 -1.17 2.72
N LEU A 102 15.36 -1.81 3.59
CA LEU A 102 13.98 -1.38 3.85
C LEU A 102 13.94 -0.01 4.55
N LEU A 103 14.83 0.26 5.49
CA LEU A 103 14.97 1.58 6.11
C LEU A 103 15.30 2.64 5.05
N ASP A 104 16.29 2.38 4.20
CA ASP A 104 16.70 3.28 3.12
C ASP A 104 15.55 3.54 2.14
N TYR A 105 14.78 2.52 1.79
CA TYR A 105 13.59 2.69 0.95
C TYR A 105 12.57 3.65 1.59
N ARG A 106 12.33 3.50 2.90
CA ARG A 106 11.33 4.29 3.66
C ARG A 106 11.74 5.75 3.88
N ILE A 107 13.04 6.05 3.85
CA ILE A 107 13.56 7.41 4.02
C ILE A 107 13.88 8.11 2.71
N GLN A 108 13.77 7.42 1.57
CA GLN A 108 14.08 8.01 0.26
C GLN A 108 12.94 8.95 -0.19
N PRO A 109 13.19 10.27 -0.28
CA PRO A 109 12.22 11.21 -0.82
C PRO A 109 12.09 11.02 -2.34
N ALA A 110 10.95 11.43 -2.89
CA ALA A 110 10.83 11.65 -4.33
C ALA A 110 11.07 13.13 -4.64
N LYS A 111 11.29 13.48 -5.92
CA LYS A 111 11.77 14.80 -6.37
C LYS A 111 11.22 15.99 -5.56
N ASP A 112 9.90 16.14 -5.50
CA ASP A 112 9.23 17.23 -4.79
C ASP A 112 8.29 16.70 -3.69
N ILE A 113 8.50 15.45 -3.24
CA ILE A 113 7.63 14.80 -2.27
C ILE A 113 8.51 14.27 -1.12
N PRO A 114 8.20 14.60 0.14
CA PRO A 114 8.89 14.04 1.29
C PRO A 114 8.89 12.51 1.28
N SER A 115 9.82 11.92 2.03
CA SER A 115 9.90 10.46 2.13
C SER A 115 8.63 9.85 2.72
N PRO A 116 8.35 8.57 2.43
CA PRO A 116 7.20 7.88 3.03
C PRO A 116 7.15 7.99 4.56
N THR A 117 8.31 7.97 5.21
CA THR A 117 8.36 8.10 6.68
C THR A 117 8.06 9.51 7.15
N GLU A 118 8.53 10.55 6.47
CA GLU A 118 8.21 11.94 6.82
C GLU A 118 6.70 12.20 6.68
N LEU A 119 6.06 11.65 5.64
CA LEU A 119 4.62 11.79 5.43
C LEU A 119 3.77 11.02 6.44
N LEU A 120 4.27 9.86 6.91
CA LEU A 120 3.56 9.03 7.87
C LEU A 120 3.79 9.52 9.31
N MET A 121 5.04 9.78 9.69
CA MET A 121 5.47 10.03 11.07
C MET A 121 5.79 11.50 11.38
N GLY A 122 5.84 12.38 10.38
CA GLY A 122 6.12 13.81 10.56
C GLY A 122 7.55 14.16 10.97
N ARG A 123 8.48 13.21 10.81
CA ARG A 123 9.87 13.41 11.16
C ARG A 123 10.79 12.57 10.29
N LYS A 124 12.04 13.00 10.19
CA LYS A 124 13.11 12.20 9.60
C LYS A 124 13.56 11.11 10.57
N LEU A 125 13.86 9.94 10.05
CA LEU A 125 14.50 8.87 10.82
C LEU A 125 16.01 9.06 10.81
N ARG A 126 16.66 8.64 11.90
CA ARG A 126 18.11 8.53 11.96
C ARG A 126 18.54 7.28 11.20
N THR A 127 19.55 7.39 10.35
CA THR A 127 20.14 6.29 9.58
C THR A 127 21.64 6.20 9.82
N PHE A 128 22.31 5.27 9.13
CA PHE A 128 23.76 5.12 9.16
C PHE A 128 24.49 6.28 8.47
N LEU A 129 23.79 7.08 7.68
CA LEU A 129 24.36 8.28 7.07
C LEU A 129 24.45 9.41 8.10
N PRO A 130 25.57 10.16 8.13
CA PRO A 130 25.70 11.33 8.98
C PRO A 130 24.58 12.33 8.69
N SER A 131 23.88 12.75 9.73
CA SER A 131 22.83 13.77 9.65
C SER A 131 23.10 14.86 10.67
N TYR A 132 22.79 16.11 10.31
CA TYR A 132 22.93 17.22 11.24
C TYR A 132 21.85 17.10 12.33
N PRO A 133 22.18 17.23 13.63
CA PRO A 133 21.21 17.03 14.72
C PRO A 133 19.93 17.87 14.60
N GLY A 134 20.01 19.06 14.01
CA GLY A 134 18.86 19.91 13.74
C GLY A 134 17.88 19.35 12.70
N GLN A 135 18.32 18.49 11.78
CA GLN A 135 17.48 17.89 10.73
C GLN A 135 16.54 16.79 11.26
N LEU A 136 16.82 16.23 12.45
CA LEU A 136 15.99 15.20 13.07
C LEU A 136 14.85 15.79 13.92
N LYS A 137 14.84 17.11 14.14
CA LYS A 137 13.76 17.78 14.84
C LYS A 137 12.50 17.75 13.98
N PRO A 138 11.33 17.35 14.52
CA PRO A 138 10.07 17.45 13.80
C PRO A 138 9.78 18.93 13.57
N THR A 139 9.94 19.36 12.32
CA THR A 139 9.68 20.72 11.83
C THR A 139 8.64 20.71 10.71
N PHE A 140 8.12 19.52 10.40
CA PHE A 140 7.34 19.27 9.21
C PHE A 140 5.85 19.35 9.50
N ASP A 141 5.14 20.25 8.81
CA ASP A 141 3.69 20.26 8.81
C ASP A 141 3.16 19.10 7.96
N VAL A 142 2.89 18.00 8.65
CA VAL A 142 2.37 16.76 8.07
C VAL A 142 1.04 16.99 7.36
N GLU A 143 0.17 17.83 7.93
CA GLU A 143 -1.20 17.98 7.43
C GLU A 143 -1.22 18.76 6.12
N SER A 144 -0.46 19.86 6.02
CA SER A 144 -0.30 20.59 4.75
C SER A 144 0.25 19.69 3.63
N ALA A 145 1.22 18.84 3.93
CA ALA A 145 1.81 17.93 2.95
C ALA A 145 0.85 16.82 2.52
N ARG A 146 0.10 16.26 3.47
CA ARG A 146 -0.96 15.28 3.21
C ARG A 146 -2.06 15.87 2.34
N GLU A 147 -2.44 17.13 2.60
CA GLU A 147 -3.44 17.83 1.80
C GLU A 147 -2.94 18.07 0.36
N ALA A 148 -1.70 18.51 0.19
CA ALA A 148 -1.09 18.68 -1.13
C ALA A 148 -1.04 17.36 -1.92
N LEU A 149 -0.72 16.25 -1.25
CA LEU A 149 -0.73 14.92 -1.85
C LEU A 149 -2.14 14.46 -2.22
N ARG A 150 -3.14 14.67 -1.35
CA ARG A 150 -4.55 14.38 -1.65
C ARG A 150 -5.02 15.15 -2.87
N LYS A 151 -4.74 16.46 -2.95
CA LYS A 151 -5.05 17.31 -4.11
C LYS A 151 -4.40 16.76 -5.38
N ARG A 152 -3.11 16.42 -5.33
CA ARG A 152 -2.39 15.80 -6.46
C ARG A 152 -2.99 14.46 -6.87
N GLN A 153 -3.40 13.62 -5.92
CA GLN A 153 -4.03 12.33 -6.19
C GLN A 153 -5.42 12.51 -6.81
N ILE A 154 -6.24 13.44 -6.32
CA ILE A 154 -7.55 13.77 -6.90
C ILE A 154 -7.38 14.27 -8.33
N ILE A 155 -6.46 15.19 -8.57
CA ILE A 155 -6.15 15.70 -9.91
C ILE A 155 -5.75 14.54 -10.83
N LYS A 156 -4.81 13.70 -10.38
CA LYS A 156 -4.35 12.55 -11.16
C LYS A 156 -5.45 11.53 -11.44
N ASN A 157 -6.32 11.25 -10.48
CA ASN A 157 -7.49 10.39 -10.66
C ASN A 157 -8.48 11.02 -11.66
N LYS A 158 -8.76 12.32 -11.54
CA LYS A 158 -9.62 13.04 -12.49
C LYS A 158 -9.07 13.02 -13.92
N TYR A 159 -7.77 13.26 -14.11
CA TYR A 159 -7.14 13.16 -15.43
C TYR A 159 -7.15 11.73 -15.97
N ALA A 160 -6.98 10.74 -15.10
CA ALA A 160 -7.12 9.35 -15.47
C ALA A 160 -8.55 9.07 -15.96
N ASP A 161 -9.57 9.43 -15.19
CA ASP A 161 -10.97 9.06 -15.46
C ASP A 161 -11.57 9.73 -16.70
N LYS A 162 -10.88 10.69 -17.33
CA LYS A 162 -11.29 11.29 -18.61
C LYS A 162 -11.53 10.29 -19.75
N HIS A 163 -10.91 9.11 -19.69
CA HIS A 163 -11.09 8.04 -20.66
C HIS A 163 -11.78 6.79 -20.07
N ALA A 164 -12.27 6.85 -18.83
CA ALA A 164 -12.97 5.74 -18.21
C ALA A 164 -14.44 5.76 -18.65
N THR A 165 -14.89 4.71 -19.32
CA THR A 165 -16.31 4.51 -19.64
C THR A 165 -17.01 3.89 -18.44
N VAL A 166 -18.21 4.38 -18.12
CA VAL A 166 -19.08 3.75 -17.13
C VAL A 166 -19.56 2.43 -17.73
N LEU A 167 -19.30 1.31 -17.04
CA LEU A 167 -19.83 0.02 -17.47
C LEU A 167 -21.36 0.03 -17.30
N PRO A 168 -22.13 -0.46 -18.28
CA PRO A 168 -23.57 -0.56 -18.15
C PRO A 168 -23.95 -1.48 -16.99
N VAL A 169 -25.03 -1.14 -16.28
CA VAL A 169 -25.56 -1.93 -15.18
C VAL A 169 -26.00 -3.30 -15.71
N LEU A 170 -25.50 -4.37 -15.12
CA LEU A 170 -25.90 -5.73 -15.47
C LEU A 170 -27.23 -6.05 -14.78
N HIS A 171 -28.22 -6.47 -15.57
CA HIS A 171 -29.50 -6.94 -15.06
C HIS A 171 -29.46 -8.46 -14.80
N PRO A 172 -30.27 -9.00 -13.87
CA PRO A 172 -30.45 -10.44 -13.74
C PRO A 172 -30.80 -11.06 -15.10
N ASN A 173 -30.14 -12.16 -15.47
CA ASN A 173 -30.18 -12.82 -16.80
C ASN A 173 -29.46 -12.10 -17.96
N ALA A 174 -28.68 -11.06 -17.71
CA ALA A 174 -27.81 -10.47 -18.74
C ALA A 174 -26.71 -11.46 -19.16
N LYS A 175 -26.58 -11.70 -20.47
CA LYS A 175 -25.47 -12.49 -21.03
C LYS A 175 -24.17 -11.69 -20.89
N VAL A 176 -23.22 -12.24 -20.13
CA VAL A 176 -21.87 -11.68 -19.99
C VAL A 176 -20.86 -12.66 -20.57
N TRP A 177 -19.88 -12.11 -21.29
CA TRP A 177 -18.75 -12.86 -21.81
C TRP A 177 -17.62 -12.81 -20.78
N PHE A 178 -17.07 -13.96 -20.42
CA PHE A 178 -15.87 -14.06 -19.60
C PHE A 178 -14.84 -14.88 -20.36
N GLU A 179 -13.60 -14.39 -20.37
CA GLU A 179 -12.47 -15.08 -20.97
C GLU A 179 -11.93 -16.09 -19.95
N MET A 180 -12.00 -17.38 -20.28
CA MET A 180 -11.35 -18.41 -19.47
C MET A 180 -9.87 -18.45 -19.86
N LYS A 181 -8.98 -18.11 -18.93
CA LYS A 181 -7.55 -18.44 -19.10
C LYS A 181 -7.37 -19.92 -18.82
N GLU A 182 -6.99 -20.66 -19.86
CA GLU A 182 -6.60 -22.07 -19.78
C GLU A 182 -5.31 -22.24 -18.93
N PRO A 183 -5.14 -23.41 -18.29
CA PRO A 183 -4.12 -23.67 -17.27
C PRO A 183 -2.67 -23.64 -17.77
#